data_AF-A0A560KQ54-F1
#
_entry.id   AF-A0A560KQ54-F1
#
_cell.length_a   1.000
_cell.length_b   1.000
_cell.length_c   1.000
_cell.angle_alpha   90.00
_cell.angle_beta   90.00
_cell.angle_gamma   90.00
#
_symmetry.space_group_name_H-M   'P 1'
#
loop_
_entity.id
_entity.type
_entity.pdbx_description
1 polymer ?
#
loop_
_entity_poly.entity_id
_entity_poly.type
_entity_poly.pdbx_seq_one_letter_code
_entity_poly.pdbx_strand_id
1 'polypeptide(L)'
;MTEPAYHIDDLPDYPAFQQLARALWRNGSVRGGSILVGAGLSKNAERPGEDTPEPPLWSELMTEMVERLYPHDQKRAPSNPLRIAEEYRTYFGQAGLDDFLRTRFPDKSWSPGPLHGDLLSLPWGDVLTTNWDTLLERAEHTSDQSYEVVRTEADLTHARSPRIVKLHGTIGDPGPLIFAEEDYRTYPVKHAAFVNLARQIFIENELCLIGFSGDDPNFLQWAG
;
A
#
# COMPACT_ATOMS: atom_id res chain seq x y z
N MET A 1 3.41 38.73 -3.77
CA MET A 1 2.96 37.73 -4.75
C MET A 1 1.97 36.85 -4.02
N THR A 2 0.68 37.02 -4.30
CA THR A 2 -0.38 36.12 -3.82
C THR A 2 -0.25 34.81 -4.59
N GLU A 3 -0.11 33.69 -3.89
CA GLU A 3 -0.29 32.37 -4.52
C GLU A 3 -1.63 32.34 -5.25
N PRO A 4 -1.72 31.76 -6.45
CA PRO A 4 -3.00 31.60 -7.13
C PRO A 4 -3.92 30.79 -6.21
N ALA A 5 -5.08 31.35 -5.89
CA ALA A 5 -6.12 30.64 -5.15
C ALA A 5 -6.62 29.50 -6.03
N TYR A 6 -6.08 28.30 -5.81
CA TYR A 6 -6.61 27.08 -6.39
C TYR A 6 -7.97 26.82 -5.73
N HIS A 7 -9.05 26.96 -6.50
CA HIS A 7 -10.35 26.49 -6.05
C HIS A 7 -10.45 25.00 -6.38
N ILE A 8 -10.76 24.17 -5.38
CA ILE A 8 -10.89 22.71 -5.54
C ILE A 8 -11.93 22.35 -6.62
N ASP A 9 -12.92 23.24 -6.80
CA ASP A 9 -14.00 23.12 -7.77
C ASP A 9 -13.53 23.22 -9.23
N ASP A 10 -12.33 23.77 -9.47
CA ASP A 10 -11.72 23.90 -10.80
C ASP A 10 -10.96 22.63 -11.24
N LEU A 11 -10.84 21.63 -10.36
CA LEU A 11 -10.16 20.37 -10.70
C LEU A 11 -10.99 19.55 -11.68
N PRO A 12 -10.39 18.96 -12.74
CA PRO A 12 -11.11 18.08 -13.67
C PRO A 12 -11.83 16.92 -12.98
N ASP A 13 -11.24 16.42 -11.90
CA ASP A 13 -11.75 15.29 -11.11
C ASP A 13 -12.66 15.72 -9.94
N TYR A 14 -13.00 17.01 -9.84
CA TYR A 14 -13.87 17.54 -8.79
C TYR A 14 -15.19 16.77 -8.62
N PRO A 15 -15.91 16.35 -9.69
CA PRO A 15 -17.11 15.54 -9.55
C PRO A 15 -16.86 14.19 -8.84
N ALA A 16 -15.70 13.57 -9.07
CA ALA A 16 -15.32 12.32 -8.41
C ALA A 16 -15.01 12.56 -6.93
N PHE A 17 -14.34 13.66 -6.58
CA PHE A 17 -14.15 14.06 -5.18
C PHE A 17 -15.49 14.32 -4.46
N GLN A 18 -16.45 14.95 -5.12
CA GLN A 18 -17.79 15.14 -4.55
C GLN A 18 -18.56 13.83 -4.35
N GLN A 19 -18.38 12.86 -5.25
CA GLN A 19 -18.95 11.52 -5.08
C GLN A 19 -18.30 10.80 -3.90
N LEU A 20 -16.97 10.80 -3.82
CA LEU A 20 -16.23 10.20 -2.72
C LEU A 20 -16.58 10.84 -1.37
N ALA A 21 -16.68 12.17 -1.31
CA ALA A 21 -17.14 12.87 -0.11
C ALA A 21 -18.55 12.42 0.29
N ARG A 22 -19.51 12.37 -0.65
CA ARG A 22 -20.85 11.85 -0.33
C ARG A 22 -20.80 10.42 0.22
N ALA A 23 -19.96 9.55 -0.34
CA ALA A 23 -19.78 8.19 0.14
C ALA A 23 -19.16 8.12 1.55
N LEU A 24 -18.10 8.89 1.81
CA LEU A 24 -17.41 8.96 3.12
C LEU A 24 -18.37 9.33 4.25
N TRP A 25 -19.16 10.39 4.05
CA TRP A 25 -20.15 10.82 5.04
C TRP A 25 -21.51 10.09 4.93
N ARG A 26 -21.56 8.98 4.18
CA ARG A 26 -22.74 8.11 4.01
C ARG A 26 -24.01 8.85 3.56
N ASN A 27 -23.81 9.90 2.78
CA ASN A 27 -24.87 10.70 2.19
C ASN A 27 -25.21 10.17 0.80
N GLY A 28 -25.96 9.06 0.74
CA GLY A 28 -26.38 8.45 -0.52
C GLY A 28 -26.77 6.98 -0.42
N SER A 29 -26.72 6.26 -1.53
CA SER A 29 -27.06 4.82 -1.65
C SER A 29 -25.88 3.87 -1.44
N VAL A 30 -24.64 4.37 -1.44
CA VAL A 30 -23.41 3.59 -1.21
C VAL A 30 -23.19 3.34 0.29
N ARG A 31 -22.62 2.20 0.68
CA ARG A 31 -22.40 1.87 2.11
C ARG A 31 -21.38 2.79 2.80
N GLY A 32 -20.39 3.27 2.05
CA GLY A 32 -19.32 4.12 2.56
C GLY A 32 -18.26 4.40 1.50
N GLY A 33 -17.21 5.10 1.92
CA GLY A 33 -15.95 5.22 1.17
C GLY A 33 -14.90 4.25 1.73
N SER A 34 -14.12 3.63 0.86
CA SER A 34 -12.95 2.84 1.24
C SER A 34 -11.74 3.28 0.43
N ILE A 35 -10.55 3.04 0.94
CA ILE A 35 -9.31 3.47 0.30
C ILE A 35 -8.32 2.33 0.18
N LEU A 36 -7.60 2.27 -0.94
CA LEU A 36 -6.42 1.44 -1.13
C LEU A 36 -5.19 2.35 -1.24
N VAL A 37 -4.25 2.14 -0.32
CA VAL A 37 -3.02 2.93 -0.17
C VAL A 37 -1.81 2.14 -0.67
N GLY A 38 -1.10 2.70 -1.64
CA GLY A 38 0.17 2.18 -2.16
C GLY A 38 1.41 2.92 -1.65
N ALA A 39 2.58 2.49 -2.14
CA ALA A 39 3.88 2.89 -1.61
C ALA A 39 4.18 4.39 -1.76
N GLY A 40 3.50 5.07 -2.67
CA GLY A 40 3.65 6.52 -2.86
C GLY A 40 3.20 7.33 -1.65
N LEU A 41 2.29 6.83 -0.80
CA LEU A 41 1.95 7.53 0.44
C LEU A 41 3.13 7.51 1.43
N SER A 42 3.83 6.38 1.53
CA SER A 42 4.96 6.20 2.44
C SER A 42 6.11 7.18 2.16
N LYS A 43 6.24 7.73 0.94
CA LYS A 43 7.19 8.82 0.64
C LYS A 43 6.99 10.08 1.50
N ASN A 44 5.80 10.25 2.10
CA ASN A 44 5.48 11.37 2.99
C ASN A 44 5.77 11.06 4.47
N ALA A 45 6.54 10.00 4.75
CA ALA A 45 7.01 9.71 6.09
C ALA A 45 7.99 10.79 6.58
N GLU A 46 7.89 11.12 7.85
CA GLU A 46 8.91 11.90 8.53
C GLU A 46 10.15 11.04 8.78
N ARG A 47 11.31 11.69 8.64
CA ARG A 47 12.63 11.07 8.78
C ARG A 47 13.40 11.83 9.87
N PRO A 48 13.26 11.44 11.15
CA PRO A 48 13.82 12.19 12.26
C PRO A 48 15.36 12.24 12.27
N GLY A 49 16.02 11.23 11.71
CA GLY A 49 17.48 11.22 11.53
C GLY A 49 17.90 11.66 10.13
N GLU A 50 18.91 12.52 10.03
CA GLU A 50 19.42 13.03 8.75
C GLU A 50 19.88 11.91 7.78
N ASP A 51 20.43 10.83 8.32
CA ASP A 51 20.89 9.66 7.54
C ASP A 51 19.79 8.61 7.30
N THR A 52 18.54 8.90 7.70
CA THR A 52 17.44 7.94 7.52
C THR A 52 17.06 7.87 6.04
N PRO A 53 17.13 6.69 5.40
CA PRO A 53 16.76 6.56 4.00
C PRO A 53 15.28 6.88 3.81
N GLU A 54 14.94 7.36 2.61
CA GLU A 54 13.54 7.53 2.23
C GLU A 54 12.87 6.16 2.01
N PRO A 55 11.57 6.01 2.33
CA PRO A 55 10.81 4.82 1.94
C PRO A 55 10.92 4.56 0.43
N PRO A 56 11.36 3.37 0.01
CA PRO A 56 11.62 3.10 -1.39
C PRO A 56 10.32 2.81 -2.15
N LEU A 57 10.26 3.21 -3.41
CA LEU A 57 9.27 2.72 -4.36
C LEU A 57 9.68 1.37 -4.92
N TRP A 58 8.70 0.64 -5.45
CA TRP A 58 8.96 -0.64 -6.10
C TRP A 58 9.96 -0.50 -7.26
N SER A 59 9.87 0.56 -8.07
CA SER A 59 10.81 0.84 -9.16
C SER A 59 12.26 1.04 -8.70
N GLU A 60 12.46 1.64 -7.52
CA GLU A 60 13.78 1.87 -6.93
C GLU A 60 14.40 0.53 -6.49
N LEU A 61 13.60 -0.34 -5.83
CA LEU A 61 14.02 -1.70 -5.48
C LEU A 61 14.41 -2.51 -6.72
N MET A 62 13.61 -2.42 -7.79
CA MET A 62 13.87 -3.13 -9.04
C MET A 62 15.16 -2.67 -9.71
N THR A 63 15.44 -1.38 -9.68
CA THR A 63 16.68 -0.82 -10.22
C THR A 63 17.90 -1.40 -9.49
N GLU A 64 17.89 -1.43 -8.15
CA GLU A 64 18.96 -2.03 -7.35
C GLU A 64 19.11 -3.55 -7.62
N MET A 65 18.00 -4.27 -7.80
CA MET A 65 18.04 -5.69 -8.12
C MET A 65 18.67 -5.96 -9.49
N VAL A 66 18.31 -5.15 -10.50
CA VAL A 66 18.89 -5.23 -11.85
C VAL A 66 20.39 -4.96 -11.82
N GLU A 67 20.84 -3.96 -11.07
CA GLU A 67 22.27 -3.65 -10.90
C GLU A 67 23.06 -4.83 -10.33
N ARG A 68 22.47 -5.56 -9.37
CA ARG A 68 23.11 -6.73 -8.73
C ARG A 68 23.09 -7.98 -9.60
N LEU A 69 22.00 -8.22 -10.32
CA LEU A 69 21.84 -9.40 -11.18
C LEU A 69 22.56 -9.26 -12.53
N TYR A 70 22.60 -8.04 -13.07
CA TYR A 70 23.11 -7.73 -14.41
C TYR A 70 24.20 -6.64 -14.37
N PRO A 71 25.29 -6.82 -13.60
CA PRO A 71 26.28 -5.76 -13.36
C PRO A 71 27.02 -5.29 -14.63
N HIS A 72 27.04 -6.11 -15.69
CA HIS A 72 27.74 -5.82 -16.94
C HIS A 72 26.82 -5.40 -18.09
N ASP A 73 25.52 -5.71 -18.02
CA ASP A 73 24.57 -5.40 -19.11
C ASP A 73 23.12 -5.38 -18.61
N GLN A 74 22.72 -4.26 -18.02
CA GLN A 74 21.36 -4.06 -17.50
C GLN A 74 20.28 -4.14 -18.58
N LYS A 75 20.62 -3.97 -19.88
CA LYS A 75 19.64 -4.08 -20.98
C LYS A 75 19.13 -5.50 -21.19
N ARG A 76 19.81 -6.49 -20.62
CA ARG A 76 19.38 -7.89 -20.62
C ARG A 76 18.35 -8.21 -19.54
N ALA A 77 18.16 -7.31 -18.57
CA ALA A 77 17.17 -7.51 -17.54
C ALA A 77 15.76 -7.59 -18.16
N PRO A 78 14.87 -8.44 -17.61
CA PRO A 78 13.46 -8.42 -17.98
C PRO A 78 12.85 -7.04 -17.74
N SER A 79 11.87 -6.65 -18.55
CA SER A 79 11.10 -5.42 -18.29
C SER A 79 10.04 -5.59 -17.21
N ASN A 80 9.62 -6.84 -16.94
CA ASN A 80 8.62 -7.15 -15.93
C ASN A 80 9.27 -7.15 -14.53
N PRO A 81 8.85 -6.24 -13.62
CA PRO A 81 9.48 -6.16 -12.31
C PRO A 81 9.20 -7.37 -11.41
N LEU A 82 8.06 -8.05 -11.54
CA LEU A 82 7.83 -9.32 -10.81
C LEU A 82 8.85 -10.39 -11.21
N ARG A 83 9.21 -10.44 -12.49
CA ARG A 83 10.19 -11.39 -12.99
C ARG A 83 11.61 -11.05 -12.53
N ILE A 84 11.96 -9.76 -12.46
CA ILE A 84 13.22 -9.32 -11.85
C ILE A 84 13.29 -9.79 -10.39
N ALA A 85 12.22 -9.59 -9.62
CA ALA A 85 12.15 -10.05 -8.23
C ALA A 85 12.28 -11.58 -8.11
N GLU A 86 11.66 -12.35 -9.02
CA GLU A 86 11.77 -13.81 -9.04
C GLU A 86 13.19 -14.29 -9.39
N GLU A 87 13.84 -13.66 -10.36
CA GLU A 87 15.23 -13.95 -10.72
C GLU A 87 16.17 -13.59 -9.57
N TYR A 88 15.91 -12.49 -8.84
CA TYR A 88 16.64 -12.12 -7.63
C TYR A 88 16.48 -13.18 -6.54
N ARG A 89 15.25 -13.61 -6.27
CA ARG A 89 14.97 -14.68 -5.31
C ARG A 89 15.63 -16.00 -5.72
N THR A 90 15.61 -16.35 -7.00
CA THR A 90 16.21 -17.58 -7.50
C THR A 90 17.73 -17.57 -7.34
N TYR A 91 18.36 -16.42 -7.57
CA TYR A 91 19.81 -16.27 -7.49
C TYR A 91 20.33 -16.18 -6.04
N PHE A 92 19.68 -15.37 -5.19
CA PHE A 92 20.12 -15.09 -3.82
C PHE A 92 19.39 -15.90 -2.74
N GLY A 93 18.35 -16.65 -3.11
CA GLY A 93 17.47 -17.37 -2.20
C GLY A 93 16.46 -16.47 -1.48
N GLN A 94 15.45 -17.09 -0.84
CA GLN A 94 14.43 -16.36 -0.08
C GLN A 94 15.05 -15.53 1.06
N ALA A 95 16.01 -16.07 1.79
CA ALA A 95 16.68 -15.34 2.87
C ALA A 95 17.42 -14.10 2.37
N GLY A 96 18.05 -14.17 1.19
CA GLY A 96 18.72 -13.02 0.57
C GLY A 96 17.75 -11.96 0.08
N LEU A 97 16.57 -12.37 -0.40
CA LEU A 97 15.48 -11.45 -0.71
C LEU A 97 14.94 -10.77 0.56
N ASP A 98 14.66 -11.54 1.61
CA ASP A 98 14.12 -11.01 2.86
C ASP A 98 15.09 -10.01 3.52
N ASP A 99 16.40 -10.31 3.52
CA ASP A 99 17.43 -9.39 4.00
C ASP A 99 17.52 -8.12 3.15
N PHE A 100 17.45 -8.27 1.82
CA PHE A 100 17.40 -7.12 0.92
C PHE A 100 16.21 -6.20 1.24
N LEU A 101 15.01 -6.74 1.41
CA LEU A 101 13.84 -5.94 1.74
C LEU A 101 13.96 -5.33 3.16
N ARG A 102 14.32 -6.12 4.17
CA ARG A 102 14.44 -5.62 5.57
C ARG A 102 15.46 -4.49 5.72
N THR A 103 16.56 -4.55 4.99
CA THR A 103 17.58 -3.50 5.03
C THR A 103 17.14 -2.20 4.35
N ARG A 104 16.23 -2.25 3.37
CA ARG A 104 15.67 -1.07 2.69
C ARG A 104 14.43 -0.50 3.37
N PHE A 105 13.79 -1.26 4.25
CA PHE A 105 12.63 -0.83 5.02
C PHE A 105 12.92 -0.79 6.53
N PRO A 106 13.74 0.17 7.00
CA PRO A 106 13.93 0.41 8.43
C PRO A 106 12.68 1.07 9.04
N ASP A 107 11.54 0.40 9.04
CA ASP A 107 10.22 0.95 9.40
C ASP A 107 10.22 1.74 10.72
N LYS A 108 10.96 1.28 11.73
CA LYS A 108 11.03 1.94 13.04
C LYS A 108 11.85 3.23 13.06
N SER A 109 12.65 3.51 12.04
CA SER A 109 13.32 4.80 11.89
C SER A 109 12.45 5.87 11.24
N TRP A 110 11.29 5.50 10.67
CA TRP A 110 10.35 6.44 10.09
C TRP A 110 9.23 6.79 11.06
N SER A 111 8.73 8.01 10.98
CA SER A 111 7.51 8.44 11.66
C SER A 111 6.41 8.76 10.64
N PRO A 112 5.13 8.52 10.96
CA PRO A 112 4.04 8.96 10.10
C PRO A 112 4.06 10.49 9.96
N GLY A 113 4.08 11.00 8.73
CA GLY A 113 3.92 12.43 8.48
C GLY A 113 2.45 12.87 8.51
N PRO A 114 2.18 14.19 8.46
CA PRO A 114 0.83 14.76 8.62
C PRO A 114 -0.22 14.16 7.67
N LEU A 115 0.17 13.86 6.43
CA LEU A 115 -0.74 13.27 5.44
C LEU A 115 -1.30 11.91 5.87
N HIS A 116 -0.58 11.13 6.67
CA HIS A 116 -1.09 9.85 7.17
C HIS A 116 -2.23 10.10 8.18
N GLY A 117 -2.03 11.04 9.10
CA GLY A 117 -3.04 11.43 10.09
C GLY A 117 -4.26 12.09 9.44
N ASP A 118 -4.04 13.02 8.51
CA ASP A 118 -5.11 13.66 7.76
C ASP A 118 -5.93 12.64 6.96
N LEU A 119 -5.26 11.67 6.33
CA LEU A 119 -5.93 10.60 5.60
C LEU A 119 -6.83 9.76 6.52
N LEU A 120 -6.31 9.34 7.68
CA LEU A 120 -7.07 8.51 8.63
C LEU A 120 -8.11 9.29 9.44
N SER A 121 -8.06 10.62 9.42
CA SER A 121 -9.08 11.48 10.02
C SER A 121 -10.42 11.41 9.27
N LEU A 122 -10.40 10.99 8.00
CA LEU A 122 -11.60 10.81 7.18
C LEU A 122 -12.34 9.53 7.56
N PRO A 123 -13.68 9.50 7.41
CA PRO A 123 -14.52 8.39 7.88
C PRO A 123 -14.53 7.18 6.94
N TRP A 124 -13.36 6.60 6.69
CA TRP A 124 -13.24 5.38 5.87
C TRP A 124 -13.96 4.20 6.52
N GLY A 125 -14.62 3.39 5.69
CA GLY A 125 -15.15 2.08 6.11
C GLY A 125 -14.03 1.06 6.30
N ASP A 126 -13.11 1.01 5.33
CA ASP A 126 -11.90 0.19 5.37
C ASP A 126 -10.76 0.90 4.64
N VAL A 127 -9.55 0.75 5.20
CA VAL A 127 -8.28 1.20 4.64
C VAL A 127 -7.50 -0.05 4.27
N LEU A 128 -7.34 -0.31 2.98
CA LEU A 128 -6.52 -1.39 2.46
C LEU A 128 -5.14 -0.86 2.12
N THR A 129 -4.09 -1.66 2.29
CA THR A 129 -2.76 -1.27 1.82
C THR A 129 -1.93 -2.46 1.36
N THR A 130 -1.12 -2.23 0.32
CA THR A 130 -0.08 -3.14 -0.16
C THR A 130 1.29 -2.81 0.43
N ASN A 131 1.38 -1.78 1.26
CA ASN A 131 2.64 -1.35 1.86
C ASN A 131 3.02 -2.27 3.01
N TRP A 132 4.31 -2.50 3.22
CA TRP A 132 4.80 -3.33 4.33
C TRP A 132 5.14 -2.55 5.59
N ASP A 133 5.44 -1.24 5.48
CA ASP A 133 5.71 -0.37 6.61
C ASP A 133 4.49 -0.25 7.56
N THR A 134 4.68 0.31 8.75
CA THR A 134 3.60 0.46 9.75
C THR A 134 3.17 1.91 9.93
N LEU A 135 3.37 2.77 8.93
CA LEU A 135 3.13 4.21 9.05
C LEU A 135 1.65 4.53 9.26
N LEU A 136 0.74 3.83 8.57
CA LEU A 136 -0.70 4.00 8.75
C LEU A 136 -1.12 3.58 10.17
N GLU A 137 -0.62 2.45 10.65
CA GLU A 137 -1.00 1.91 11.96
C GLU A 137 -0.47 2.75 13.13
N ARG A 138 0.62 3.49 12.91
CA ARG A 138 1.23 4.37 13.91
C ARG A 138 0.79 5.83 13.79
N ALA A 139 0.08 6.19 12.73
CA ALA A 139 -0.34 7.55 12.51
C ALA A 139 -1.32 7.96 13.60
N GLU A 140 -1.04 9.11 14.22
CA GLU A 140 -1.99 9.76 15.10
C GLU A 140 -2.96 10.59 14.25
N HIS A 141 -4.24 10.51 14.58
CA HIS A 141 -5.28 11.29 13.90
C HIS A 141 -6.26 11.83 14.93
N THR A 142 -6.91 12.93 14.56
CA THR A 142 -7.82 13.69 15.43
C THR A 142 -9.23 13.12 15.50
N SER A 143 -9.55 12.10 14.68
CA SER A 143 -10.84 11.43 14.66
C SER A 143 -10.99 10.45 15.84
N ASP A 144 -12.21 10.35 16.39
CA ASP A 144 -12.58 9.34 17.38
C ASP A 144 -12.61 7.91 16.80
N GLN A 145 -12.40 7.75 15.49
CA GLN A 145 -12.33 6.44 14.85
C GLN A 145 -11.06 5.70 15.27
N SER A 146 -11.22 4.55 15.90
CA SER A 146 -10.13 3.60 16.09
C SER A 146 -10.18 2.55 14.99
N TYR A 147 -9.12 2.47 14.19
CA TYR A 147 -8.98 1.44 13.17
C TYR A 147 -8.39 0.17 13.77
N GLU A 148 -9.06 -0.97 13.57
CA GLU A 148 -8.50 -2.26 13.93
C GLU A 148 -7.54 -2.75 12.83
N VAL A 149 -6.33 -3.17 13.21
CA VAL A 149 -5.31 -3.59 12.25
C VAL A 149 -5.45 -5.08 11.95
N VAL A 150 -5.56 -5.43 10.68
CA VAL A 150 -5.57 -6.80 10.16
C VAL A 150 -4.24 -7.04 9.45
N ARG A 151 -3.35 -7.83 10.07
CA ARG A 151 -2.05 -8.21 9.49
C ARG A 151 -2.09 -9.59 8.83
N THR A 152 -2.97 -10.46 9.31
CA THR A 152 -3.13 -11.84 8.87
C THR A 152 -4.61 -12.19 8.64
N GLU A 153 -4.87 -13.27 7.91
CA GLU A 153 -6.25 -13.74 7.68
C GLU A 153 -6.94 -14.17 8.98
N ALA A 154 -6.19 -14.61 9.99
CA ALA A 154 -6.74 -14.97 11.29
C ALA A 154 -7.35 -13.75 12.01
N ASP A 155 -6.77 -12.56 11.81
CA ASP A 155 -7.26 -11.32 12.41
C ASP A 155 -8.65 -10.94 11.90
N LEU A 156 -9.02 -11.33 10.67
CA LEU A 156 -10.33 -11.06 10.06
C LEU A 156 -11.51 -11.57 10.89
N THR A 157 -11.31 -12.63 11.67
CA THR A 157 -12.37 -13.24 12.47
C THR A 157 -12.74 -12.39 13.70
N HIS A 158 -11.83 -11.51 14.13
CA HIS A 158 -12.00 -10.68 15.32
C HIS A 158 -12.14 -9.19 14.95
N ALA A 159 -11.49 -8.78 13.86
CA ALA A 159 -11.37 -7.38 13.47
C ALA A 159 -12.71 -6.76 13.05
N ARG A 160 -13.08 -5.64 13.68
CA ARG A 160 -14.30 -4.88 13.34
C ARG A 160 -13.97 -3.64 12.51
N SER A 161 -14.86 -3.31 11.57
CA SER A 161 -14.78 -2.04 10.83
C SER A 161 -14.94 -0.85 11.79
N PRO A 162 -14.15 0.23 11.62
CA PRO A 162 -13.21 0.45 10.51
C PRO A 162 -11.86 -0.27 10.68
N ARG A 163 -11.27 -0.78 9.59
CA ARG A 163 -10.04 -1.59 9.63
C ARG A 163 -8.92 -0.99 8.78
N ILE A 164 -7.68 -1.24 9.19
CA ILE A 164 -6.49 -1.14 8.31
C ILE A 164 -6.07 -2.56 7.95
N VAL A 165 -6.19 -2.95 6.68
CA VAL A 165 -5.90 -4.30 6.20
C VAL A 165 -4.60 -4.33 5.38
N LYS A 166 -3.64 -5.13 5.84
CA LYS A 166 -2.33 -5.33 5.22
C LYS A 166 -2.40 -6.50 4.24
N LEU A 167 -2.55 -6.21 2.96
CA LEU A 167 -2.77 -7.24 1.94
C LEU A 167 -1.47 -8.00 1.59
N HIS A 168 -0.33 -7.32 1.62
CA HIS A 168 0.96 -7.87 1.16
C HIS A 168 1.93 -8.22 2.30
N GLY A 169 1.41 -8.34 3.52
CA GLY A 169 2.18 -8.58 4.73
C GLY A 169 2.70 -7.29 5.38
N THR A 170 3.46 -7.45 6.45
CA THR A 170 4.06 -6.35 7.23
C THR A 170 5.54 -6.65 7.45
N ILE A 171 6.40 -5.65 7.28
CA ILE A 171 7.82 -5.77 7.62
C ILE A 171 7.98 -5.97 9.14
N GLY A 172 8.83 -6.92 9.53
CA GLY A 172 9.03 -7.27 10.94
C GLY A 172 8.18 -8.44 11.44
N ASP A 173 7.08 -8.77 10.77
CA ASP A 173 6.28 -9.94 11.08
C ASP A 173 6.96 -11.24 10.56
N PRO A 174 6.60 -12.42 11.13
CA PRO A 174 7.11 -13.71 10.67
C PRO A 174 6.47 -14.20 9.36
N GLY A 175 5.43 -13.53 8.86
CA GLY A 175 4.74 -13.90 7.61
C GLY A 175 5.53 -13.54 6.34
N PRO A 176 5.25 -14.20 5.20
CA PRO A 176 5.89 -13.87 3.94
C PRO A 176 5.44 -12.48 3.44
N LEU A 177 6.37 -11.75 2.84
CA LEU A 177 6.06 -10.53 2.10
C LEU A 177 5.73 -10.90 0.65
N ILE A 178 4.68 -10.30 0.09
CA ILE A 178 4.31 -10.51 -1.31
C ILE A 178 5.15 -9.58 -2.17
N PHE A 179 6.04 -10.15 -2.98
CA PHE A 179 6.97 -9.33 -3.78
C PHE A 179 7.38 -9.93 -5.12
N ALA A 180 7.62 -11.25 -5.18
CA ALA A 180 8.12 -11.91 -6.38
C ALA A 180 7.00 -12.62 -7.16
N GLU A 181 7.25 -12.94 -8.43
CA GLU A 181 6.24 -13.45 -9.38
C GLU A 181 5.40 -14.62 -8.83
N GLU A 182 6.03 -15.61 -8.21
CA GLU A 182 5.32 -16.77 -7.63
C GLU A 182 4.41 -16.39 -6.45
N ASP A 183 4.75 -15.33 -5.70
CA ASP A 183 3.93 -14.86 -4.57
C ASP A 183 2.60 -14.34 -5.10
N TYR A 184 2.66 -13.48 -6.13
CA TYR A 184 1.49 -12.94 -6.83
C TYR A 184 0.70 -14.05 -7.53
N ARG A 185 1.38 -14.99 -8.20
CA ARG A 185 0.72 -16.11 -8.90
C ARG A 185 -0.07 -17.00 -7.95
N THR A 186 0.46 -17.25 -6.75
CA THR A 186 -0.19 -18.11 -5.75
C THR A 186 -1.08 -17.33 -4.77
N TYR A 187 -1.05 -16.00 -4.80
CA TYR A 187 -1.78 -15.12 -3.88
C TYR A 187 -3.29 -15.43 -3.81
N PRO A 188 -4.03 -15.61 -4.93
CA PRO A 188 -5.48 -15.85 -4.85
C PRO A 188 -5.87 -17.14 -4.17
N VAL A 189 -4.98 -18.13 -4.21
CA VAL A 189 -5.21 -19.45 -3.62
C VAL A 189 -4.77 -19.45 -2.16
N LYS A 190 -3.61 -18.84 -1.85
CA LYS A 190 -3.04 -18.81 -0.50
C LYS A 190 -3.69 -17.76 0.41
N HIS A 191 -4.17 -16.66 -0.17
CA HIS A 191 -4.76 -15.51 0.53
C HIS A 191 -6.21 -15.24 0.08
N ALA A 192 -6.98 -16.32 -0.11
CA ALA A 192 -8.34 -16.24 -0.64
C ALA A 192 -9.28 -15.39 0.23
N ALA A 193 -9.07 -15.36 1.57
CA ALA A 193 -9.90 -14.55 2.45
C ALA A 193 -9.68 -13.05 2.21
N PHE A 194 -8.42 -12.63 2.03
CA PHE A 194 -8.09 -11.25 1.66
C PHE A 194 -8.62 -10.87 0.27
N VAL A 195 -8.50 -11.75 -0.72
CA VAL A 195 -9.07 -11.50 -2.06
C VAL A 195 -10.59 -11.30 -1.99
N ASN A 196 -11.30 -12.17 -1.27
CA ASN A 196 -12.74 -12.06 -1.12
C ASN A 196 -13.16 -10.80 -0.35
N LEU A 197 -12.43 -10.44 0.70
CA LEU A 197 -12.64 -9.21 1.44
C LEU A 197 -12.46 -7.97 0.55
N ALA A 198 -11.34 -7.88 -0.17
CA ALA A 198 -11.05 -6.76 -1.05
C ALA A 198 -12.14 -6.59 -2.12
N ARG A 199 -12.56 -7.69 -2.76
CA ARG A 199 -13.68 -7.68 -3.72
C ARG A 199 -14.98 -7.19 -3.10
N GLN A 200 -15.32 -7.67 -1.90
CA GLN A 200 -16.52 -7.22 -1.21
C GLN A 200 -16.45 -5.71 -0.94
N ILE A 201 -15.32 -5.21 -0.43
CA ILE A 201 -15.12 -3.79 -0.16
C ILE A 201 -15.28 -2.96 -1.45
N PHE A 202 -14.70 -3.42 -2.56
CA PHE A 202 -14.75 -2.73 -3.85
C PHE A 202 -16.16 -2.68 -4.45
N ILE A 203 -16.99 -3.69 -4.20
CA ILE A 203 -18.38 -3.74 -4.67
C ILE A 203 -19.30 -2.88 -3.78
N GLU A 204 -19.04 -2.85 -2.47
CA GLU A 204 -19.93 -2.20 -1.50
C GLU A 204 -19.67 -0.70 -1.30
N ASN A 205 -18.47 -0.23 -1.64
CA ASN A 205 -18.01 1.13 -1.31
C ASN A 205 -17.54 1.90 -2.54
N GLU A 206 -17.54 3.22 -2.42
CA GLU A 206 -16.78 4.07 -3.34
C GLU A 206 -15.30 3.93 -3.03
N LEU A 207 -14.50 3.53 -4.02
CA LEU A 207 -13.08 3.24 -3.84
C LEU A 207 -12.20 4.45 -4.20
N CYS A 208 -11.30 4.82 -3.29
CA CYS A 208 -10.22 5.77 -3.53
C CYS A 208 -8.87 5.04 -3.63
N LEU A 209 -8.02 5.42 -4.58
CA LEU A 209 -6.67 4.87 -4.74
C LEU A 209 -5.66 6.01 -4.52
N ILE A 210 -4.73 5.84 -3.57
CA ILE A 210 -3.70 6.86 -3.27
C ILE A 210 -2.31 6.22 -3.21
N GLY A 211 -1.33 6.89 -3.83
CA GLY A 211 0.06 6.44 -3.81
C GLY A 211 0.28 5.11 -4.55
N PHE A 212 -0.63 4.77 -5.46
CA PHE A 212 -0.67 3.49 -6.15
C PHE A 212 -0.29 3.68 -7.62
N SER A 213 0.67 2.89 -8.14
CA SER A 213 1.13 3.03 -9.52
C SER A 213 0.20 2.38 -10.55
N GLY A 214 -0.78 1.58 -10.12
CA GLY A 214 -1.67 0.83 -11.03
C GLY A 214 -1.05 -0.44 -11.61
N ASP A 215 0.27 -0.63 -11.45
CA ASP A 215 1.03 -1.77 -11.99
C ASP A 215 0.98 -3.03 -11.12
N ASP A 216 0.28 -2.98 -9.97
CA ASP A 216 0.18 -4.13 -9.07
C ASP A 216 -0.75 -5.20 -9.66
N PRO A 217 -0.26 -6.41 -9.96
CA PRO A 217 -1.08 -7.43 -10.62
C PRO A 217 -2.23 -7.98 -9.75
N ASN A 218 -2.17 -7.83 -8.42
CA ASN A 218 -3.27 -8.26 -7.56
C ASN A 218 -4.48 -7.32 -7.65
N PHE A 219 -4.27 -6.02 -7.94
CA PHE A 219 -5.36 -5.08 -8.11
C PHE A 219 -6.31 -5.47 -9.25
N LEU A 220 -5.76 -5.95 -10.38
CA LEU A 220 -6.59 -6.46 -11.48
C LEU A 220 -7.49 -7.61 -11.03
N GLN A 221 -7.02 -8.48 -10.15
CA GLN A 221 -7.79 -9.62 -9.67
C GLN A 221 -8.85 -9.24 -8.62
N TRP A 222 -8.67 -8.10 -7.93
CA TRP A 222 -9.64 -7.54 -6.99
C TRP A 222 -10.72 -6.71 -7.71
N ALA A 223 -10.35 -6.02 -8.79
CA ALA A 223 -11.25 -5.14 -9.55
C ALA A 223 -12.22 -5.89 -10.49
N GLY A 224 -11.90 -7.13 -10.89
CA GLY A 224 -12.77 -7.99 -11.71
C GLY A 224 -12.13 -8.44 -13.01
#